data_AF-A0A9Q0V1V0-F1
#
_entry.id   AF-A0A9Q0V1V0-F1
#
_cell.length_a   1.000
_cell.length_b   1.000
_cell.length_c   1.000
_cell.angle_alpha   90.00
_cell.angle_beta   90.00
_cell.angle_gamma   90.00
#
_symmetry.space_group_name_H-M   'P 1'
#
loop_
_entity.id
_entity.type
_entity.pdbx_description
1 polymer ?
#
loop_
_entity_poly.entity_id
_entity_poly.type
_entity_poly.pdbx_seq_one_letter_code
_entity_poly.pdbx_strand_id
1 'polypeptide(L)'
;MYRPSHFPKLLSSARSKSSLKQTQMKQRRKRSNSEFVKEKTDEDLVEMIPVANYLEIKDLLDVLNQAVADRIQNRSVEYVRSFFGIDNDFTSEEEALLREEHAWAFEDVDED
;
A
#
# COMPACT_ATOMS: atom_id res chain seq x y z
N MET A 1 -51.26 -8.94 -19.40
CA MET A 1 -50.20 -8.81 -18.37
C MET A 1 -49.63 -7.40 -18.43
N TYR A 2 -49.90 -6.56 -17.43
CA TYR A 2 -49.44 -5.17 -17.40
C TYR A 2 -48.03 -5.13 -16.80
N ARG A 3 -47.00 -4.76 -17.58
CA ARG A 3 -45.64 -4.52 -17.05
C ARG A 3 -45.58 -3.03 -16.69
N PRO A 4 -45.51 -2.64 -15.41
CA PRO A 4 -45.57 -1.23 -15.02
C PRO A 4 -44.43 -0.45 -15.68
N SER A 5 -44.75 0.64 -16.39
CA SER A 5 -43.79 1.52 -17.08
C SER A 5 -42.73 2.15 -16.15
N HIS A 6 -42.91 2.01 -14.83
CA HIS A 6 -42.03 2.53 -13.79
C HIS A 6 -40.98 1.50 -13.33
N PHE A 7 -41.15 0.21 -13.63
CA PHE A 7 -40.26 -0.87 -13.18
C PHE A 7 -38.80 -0.71 -13.66
N PRO A 8 -38.52 -0.32 -14.92
CA PRO A 8 -37.15 -0.09 -15.40
C PRO A 8 -36.43 1.05 -14.68
N LYS A 9 -37.16 2.12 -14.30
CA LYS A 9 -36.62 3.29 -13.58
C LYS A 9 -36.27 2.96 -12.12
N LEU A 10 -37.03 2.06 -11.49
CA LEU A 10 -36.74 1.59 -10.14
C LEU A 10 -35.48 0.71 -10.10
N LEU A 11 -35.31 -0.17 -11.09
CA LEU A 11 -34.12 -1.03 -11.21
C LEU A 11 -32.84 -0.21 -11.47
N SER A 12 -32.90 0.82 -12.33
CA SER A 12 -31.75 1.71 -12.57
C SER A 12 -31.41 2.53 -11.32
N SER A 13 -32.41 3.06 -10.62
CA SER A 13 -32.21 3.79 -9.36
C SER A 13 -31.63 2.89 -8.26
N ALA A 14 -32.10 1.66 -8.11
CA ALA A 14 -31.57 0.70 -7.14
C ALA A 14 -30.12 0.33 -7.43
N ARG A 15 -29.76 0.09 -8.70
CA ARG A 15 -28.37 -0.18 -9.13
C ARG A 15 -27.45 1.03 -8.87
N SER A 16 -27.94 2.24 -9.08
CA SER A 16 -27.20 3.47 -8.77
C SER A 16 -26.95 3.62 -7.26
N LYS A 17 -27.99 3.40 -6.43
CA LYS A 17 -27.88 3.42 -4.96
C LYS A 17 -26.93 2.35 -4.43
N SER A 18 -26.95 1.13 -4.97
CA SER A 18 -26.02 0.07 -4.56
C SER A 18 -24.57 0.40 -4.91
N SER A 19 -24.34 0.98 -6.09
CA SER A 19 -23.02 1.45 -6.51
C SER A 19 -22.51 2.59 -5.61
N LEU A 20 -23.35 3.58 -5.30
CA LEU A 20 -23.02 4.66 -4.36
C LEU A 20 -22.64 4.13 -2.97
N LYS A 21 -23.40 3.15 -2.46
CA LYS A 21 -23.12 2.52 -1.16
C LYS A 21 -21.78 1.78 -1.15
N GLN A 22 -21.45 1.05 -2.23
CA GLN A 22 -20.15 0.40 -2.37
C GLN A 22 -18.99 1.42 -2.42
N THR A 23 -19.16 2.52 -3.17
CA THR A 23 -18.15 3.59 -3.23
C THR A 23 -17.92 4.22 -1.86
N GLN A 24 -18.99 4.55 -1.11
CA GLN A 24 -18.86 5.10 0.23
C GLN A 24 -18.17 4.11 1.20
N MET A 25 -18.52 2.83 1.12
CA MET A 25 -17.88 1.80 1.95
C MET A 25 -16.38 1.65 1.62
N LYS A 26 -16.02 1.68 0.33
CA LYS A 26 -14.62 1.65 -0.13
C LYS A 26 -13.84 2.85 0.38
N GLN A 27 -14.41 4.06 0.31
CA GLN A 27 -13.78 5.28 0.83
C GLN A 27 -13.60 5.21 2.34
N ARG A 28 -14.61 4.74 3.07
CA ARG A 28 -14.53 4.58 4.53
C ARG A 28 -13.46 3.56 4.93
N ARG A 29 -13.39 2.43 4.21
CA ARG A 29 -12.33 1.42 4.40
C ARG A 29 -10.95 2.03 4.13
N LYS A 30 -10.78 2.75 3.02
CA LYS A 30 -9.49 3.40 2.68
C LYS A 30 -9.06 4.38 3.77
N ARG A 31 -9.98 5.19 4.29
CA ARG A 31 -9.70 6.13 5.38
C ARG A 31 -9.27 5.39 6.66
N SER A 32 -10.05 4.39 7.08
CA SER A 32 -9.74 3.61 8.28
C SER A 32 -8.38 2.91 8.19
N ASN A 33 -8.05 2.34 7.03
CA ASN A 33 -6.77 1.69 6.80
C ASN A 33 -5.61 2.70 6.82
N SER A 34 -5.81 3.89 6.25
CA SER A 34 -4.80 4.95 6.28
C SER A 34 -4.55 5.47 7.70
N GLU A 35 -5.59 5.63 8.51
CA GLU A 35 -5.46 6.00 9.93
C GLU A 35 -4.72 4.91 10.71
N PHE A 36 -5.10 3.64 10.52
CA PHE A 36 -4.44 2.49 11.16
C PHE A 36 -2.94 2.41 10.87
N VAL A 37 -2.54 2.56 9.61
CA VAL A 37 -1.13 2.47 9.17
C VAL A 37 -0.31 3.67 9.67
N LYS A 38 -0.90 4.87 9.72
CA LYS A 38 -0.19 6.09 10.16
C LYS A 38 0.25 6.03 11.62
N GLU A 39 -0.47 5.27 12.45
CA GLU A 39 -0.16 5.10 13.87
C GLU A 39 0.95 4.05 14.13
N LYS A 40 1.48 3.39 13.08
CA LYS A 40 2.50 2.34 13.20
C LYS A 40 3.90 2.86 12.92
N THR A 41 4.88 2.40 13.69
CA THR A 41 6.30 2.62 13.39
C THR A 41 6.73 1.81 12.16
N ASP A 42 7.96 2.00 11.68
CA ASP A 42 8.50 1.22 10.56
C ASP A 42 8.68 -0.25 10.98
N GLU A 43 9.18 -0.48 12.20
CA GLU A 43 9.36 -1.81 12.80
C GLU A 43 8.02 -2.53 12.95
N ASP A 44 6.99 -1.84 13.45
CA ASP A 44 5.64 -2.40 13.56
C ASP A 44 5.14 -2.94 12.21
N LEU A 45 5.33 -2.19 11.13
CA LEU A 45 4.87 -2.63 9.80
C LEU A 45 5.63 -3.85 9.30
N VAL A 46 6.96 -3.85 9.45
CA VAL A 46 7.81 -4.96 9.00
C VAL A 46 7.50 -6.24 9.80
N GLU A 47 7.30 -6.13 11.11
CA GLU A 47 6.97 -7.28 11.97
C GLU A 47 5.54 -7.79 11.77
N MET A 48 4.58 -6.93 11.44
CA MET A 48 3.19 -7.34 11.25
C MET A 48 2.95 -8.09 9.93
N ILE A 49 3.74 -7.83 8.88
CA ILE A 49 3.61 -8.52 7.58
C ILE A 49 3.67 -10.06 7.72
N PRO A 50 4.73 -10.65 8.31
CA PRO A 50 4.82 -12.10 8.46
C PRO A 50 3.72 -12.65 9.39
N VAL A 51 3.30 -11.89 10.41
CA VAL A 51 2.19 -12.28 11.30
C VAL A 51 0.86 -12.34 10.54
N ALA A 52 0.56 -11.32 9.73
CA ALA A 52 -0.65 -11.28 8.91
C ALA A 52 -0.66 -12.40 7.85
N ASN A 53 0.50 -12.71 7.26
CA ASN A 53 0.66 -13.82 6.34
C ASN A 53 0.45 -15.17 7.04
N TYR A 54 1.04 -15.38 8.22
CA TYR A 54 0.88 -16.61 9.01
C TYR A 54 -0.57 -16.85 9.43
N LEU A 55 -1.31 -15.80 9.80
CA LEU A 55 -2.72 -15.87 10.18
C LEU A 55 -3.68 -15.91 8.98
N GLU A 56 -3.16 -15.91 7.74
CA GLU A 56 -3.91 -15.89 6.48
C GLU A 56 -4.91 -14.71 6.33
N ILE A 57 -4.60 -13.55 6.92
CA ILE A 57 -5.47 -12.37 6.86
C ILE A 57 -5.11 -11.52 5.64
N LYS A 58 -5.59 -11.93 4.45
CA LYS A 58 -5.25 -11.31 3.16
C LYS A 58 -5.51 -9.80 3.09
N ASP A 59 -6.67 -9.34 3.55
CA ASP A 59 -7.03 -7.91 3.54
C ASP A 59 -6.06 -7.07 4.39
N LEU A 60 -5.52 -7.63 5.48
CA LEU A 60 -4.54 -6.94 6.32
C LEU A 60 -3.16 -6.97 5.67
N LEU A 61 -2.75 -8.12 5.13
CA LEU A 61 -1.48 -8.26 4.43
C LEU A 61 -1.37 -7.28 3.26
N ASP A 62 -2.43 -7.12 2.46
CA ASP A 62 -2.47 -6.15 1.35
C ASP A 62 -2.31 -4.70 1.85
N VAL A 63 -2.92 -4.37 2.99
CA VAL A 63 -2.83 -3.02 3.59
C VAL A 63 -1.41 -2.74 4.10
N LEU A 64 -0.79 -3.71 4.77
CA LEU A 64 0.57 -3.57 5.30
C LEU A 64 1.60 -3.50 4.15
N ASN A 65 1.47 -4.35 3.13
CA ASN A 65 2.36 -4.32 1.97
C ASN A 65 2.25 -3.01 1.19
N GLN A 66 1.04 -2.49 0.98
CA GLN A 66 0.86 -1.19 0.34
C GLN A 66 1.46 -0.06 1.19
N ALA A 67 1.29 -0.12 2.52
CA ALA A 67 1.87 0.87 3.43
C ALA A 67 3.39 0.89 3.38
N VAL A 68 4.03 -0.29 3.40
CA VAL A 68 5.49 -0.40 3.25
C VAL A 68 5.94 0.12 1.89
N ALA A 69 5.26 -0.27 0.81
CA ALA A 69 5.55 0.22 -0.53
C ALA A 69 5.47 1.75 -0.62
N ASP A 70 4.43 2.36 -0.04
CA ASP A 70 4.25 3.81 0.00
C ASP A 70 5.34 4.52 0.83
N ARG A 71 5.89 3.86 1.87
CA ARG A 71 6.96 4.44 2.73
C ARG A 71 8.34 4.39 2.09
N ILE A 72 8.64 3.32 1.35
CA ILE A 72 9.96 3.13 0.71
C ILE A 72 10.01 3.68 -0.72
N GLN A 73 8.86 4.08 -1.28
CA GLN A 73 8.79 4.66 -2.61
C GLN A 73 9.67 5.92 -2.68
N ASN A 74 10.56 5.96 -3.69
CA ASN A 74 11.49 7.06 -3.95
C ASN A 74 12.42 7.42 -2.77
N ARG A 75 12.62 6.51 -1.81
CA ARG A 75 13.57 6.71 -0.71
C ARG A 75 14.96 6.23 -1.07
N SER A 76 15.99 6.72 -0.36
CA SER A 76 17.36 6.27 -0.57
C SER A 76 17.55 4.79 -0.20
N VAL A 77 18.60 4.17 -0.74
CA VAL A 77 18.97 2.79 -0.40
C VAL A 77 19.31 2.68 1.09
N GLU A 78 19.92 3.72 1.65
CA GLU A 78 20.26 3.86 3.06
C GLU A 78 19.01 3.88 3.95
N TYR A 79 17.99 4.65 3.58
CA TYR A 79 16.72 4.66 4.30
C TYR A 79 16.03 3.30 4.22
N VAL A 80 15.96 2.69 3.05
CA VAL A 80 15.33 1.37 2.88
C VAL A 80 16.06 0.30 3.71
N ARG A 81 17.39 0.33 3.75
CA ARG A 81 18.18 -0.55 4.63
C ARG A 81 17.83 -0.34 6.10
N SER A 82 17.79 0.91 6.56
CA SER A 82 17.40 1.23 7.93
C SER A 82 15.97 0.79 8.25
N PHE A 83 15.03 1.00 7.33
CA PHE A 83 13.62 0.64 7.47
C PHE A 83 13.42 -0.86 7.75
N PHE A 84 14.20 -1.71 7.07
CA PHE A 84 14.16 -3.15 7.25
C PHE A 84 15.16 -3.68 8.29
N GLY A 85 15.98 -2.81 8.91
CA GLY A 85 17.04 -3.21 9.85
C GLY A 85 18.15 -4.04 9.21
N ILE A 86 18.49 -3.74 7.95
CA ILE A 86 19.51 -4.44 7.16
C ILE A 86 20.83 -3.65 7.21
N ASP A 87 21.90 -4.30 7.65
CA ASP A 87 23.25 -3.75 7.58
C ASP A 87 23.81 -3.81 6.15
N ASN A 88 24.60 -2.80 5.75
CA ASN A 88 25.30 -2.82 4.47
C ASN A 88 26.50 -3.76 4.54
N ASP A 89 26.50 -4.81 3.72
CA ASP A 89 27.54 -5.83 3.63
C ASP A 89 28.51 -5.62 2.45
N PHE A 90 28.28 -4.60 1.61
CA PHE A 90 29.19 -4.27 0.51
C PHE A 90 30.43 -3.51 0.99
N THR A 91 31.56 -3.79 0.35
CA THR A 91 32.73 -2.93 0.45
C THR A 91 32.49 -1.61 -0.28
N SER A 92 33.25 -0.56 0.06
CA SER A 92 33.11 0.75 -0.57
C SER A 92 33.37 0.72 -2.08
N GLU A 93 34.24 -0.18 -2.56
CA GLU A 93 34.51 -0.36 -3.99
C GLU A 93 33.33 -1.04 -4.70
N GLU A 94 32.79 -2.12 -4.13
CA GLU A 94 31.62 -2.82 -4.68
C GLU A 94 30.38 -1.92 -4.72
N GLU A 95 30.15 -1.14 -3.66
CA GLU A 95 29.03 -0.19 -3.62
C GLU A 95 29.19 0.93 -4.65
N ALA A 96 30.40 1.43 -4.87
CA ALA A 96 30.65 2.44 -5.90
C ALA A 96 30.37 1.90 -7.31
N LEU A 97 30.79 0.66 -7.60
CA LEU A 97 30.51 0.00 -8.87
C LEU A 97 29.01 -0.22 -9.07
N LEU A 98 28.29 -0.70 -8.05
CA LEU A 98 26.83 -0.88 -8.11
C LEU A 98 26.10 0.44 -8.32
N ARG A 99 26.56 1.54 -7.68
CA ARG A 99 25.98 2.88 -7.88
C ARG A 99 26.24 3.42 -9.30
N GLU A 100 27.39 3.11 -9.89
CA GLU A 100 27.68 3.46 -11.28
C GLU A 100 26.82 2.64 -12.26
N GLU A 101 26.75 1.33 -12.09
CA GLU A 101 25.95 0.42 -12.92
C GLU A 101 24.44 0.67 -12.81
N HIS A 102 23.97 1.14 -11.65
CA HIS A 102 22.56 1.41 -11.38
C HIS A 102 22.28 2.89 -11.12
N ALA A 103 23.05 3.79 -11.76
CA ALA A 103 22.88 5.24 -11.62
C ALA A 103 21.42 5.70 -11.81
N TRP A 104 20.68 5.04 -12.73
CA TRP A 104 19.26 5.29 -13.00
C TRP A 104 18.35 5.13 -11.78
N ALA A 105 18.73 4.30 -10.80
CA ALA A 105 17.93 4.04 -9.60
C ALA A 105 18.09 5.12 -8.51
N PHE A 106 19.05 6.04 -8.70
CA PHE A 106 19.32 7.17 -7.80
C PHE A 106 18.80 8.50 -8.35
N GLU A 107 18.13 8.47 -9.51
CA GLU A 107 17.41 9.62 -10.07
C GLU A 107 16.04 9.76 -9.38
N ASP A 108 15.60 10.99 -9.13
CA ASP A 108 14.29 11.31 -8.50
C ASP A 108 14.07 10.71 -7.08
N VAL A 109 15.15 10.54 -6.31
CA VAL A 109 15.09 10.14 -4.90
C VAL A 109 14.76 11.35 -4.01
N ASP A 110 13.77 11.20 -3.14
CA ASP A 110 13.38 12.18 -2.13
C ASP A 110 14.43 12.25 -1.01
N GLU A 111 14.62 13.43 -0.41
CA GLU A 111 15.47 13.57 0.78
C GLU A 111 14.86 12.80 1.96
N ASP A 112 15.68 12.01 2.66
CA ASP A 112 15.23 11.02 3.65
C ASP A 112 14.53 11.64 4.87
#